data_AF-A0A967SRJ8-F1
#
_entry.id   AF-A0A967SRJ8-F1
#
_cell.length_a   1.000
_cell.length_b   1.000
_cell.length_c   1.000
_cell.angle_alpha   90.00
_cell.angle_beta   90.00
_cell.angle_gamma   90.00
#
_symmetry.space_group_name_H-M   'P 1'
#
loop_
_entity.id
_entity.type
_entity.pdbx_description
1 polymer ?
#
loop_
_entity_poly.entity_id
_entity_poly.type
_entity_poly.pdbx_seq_one_letter_code
_entity_poly.pdbx_strand_id
1 'polypeptide(L)' 'MVKRDKGKTVSLGRDCRLSSPSLSNSLIKGITSTGINVIDIGIVSTPILYFSLFNMDVNGGVMLTASHNPGDY' A
#
# COMPACT_ATOMS: atom_id res chain seq x y z
N MET A 1 5.87 -6.36 -11.80
CA MET A 1 5.69 -5.12 -12.55
C MET A 1 6.63 -4.07 -12.00
N VAL A 2 6.28 -3.27 -10.99
CA VAL A 2 7.10 -2.14 -10.46
C VAL A 2 8.62 -2.29 -10.62
N LYS A 3 9.29 -3.20 -9.89
CA LYS A 3 10.76 -3.37 -9.98
C LYS A 3 11.26 -3.84 -11.36
N ARG A 4 10.52 -4.73 -12.03
CA ARG A 4 10.85 -5.20 -13.39
C ARG A 4 10.73 -4.07 -14.42
N ASP A 5 9.81 -3.14 -14.18
CA ASP A 5 9.55 -1.96 -15.00
C ASP A 5 10.40 -0.76 -14.57
N LYS A 6 11.45 -0.99 -13.77
CA LYS A 6 12.38 0.02 -13.22
C LYS A 6 11.73 1.07 -12.31
N GLY A 7 10.50 0.84 -11.86
CA GLY A 7 9.86 1.64 -10.82
C GLY A 7 10.58 1.53 -9.49
N LYS A 8 10.53 2.59 -8.69
CA LYS A 8 11.27 2.74 -7.43
C LYS A 8 10.39 3.02 -6.22
N THR A 9 9.17 3.50 -6.41
CA THR A 9 8.32 3.95 -5.30
C THR A 9 6.90 3.45 -5.47
N VAL A 10 6.27 3.02 -4.37
CA VAL A 10 4.84 2.68 -4.33
C VAL A 10 4.15 3.43 -3.19
N SER A 11 2.88 3.77 -3.37
CA SER A 11 2.02 4.19 -2.25
C SER A 11 1.40 2.98 -1.57
N LEU A 12 1.22 3.04 -0.26
CA LEU A 12 0.55 2.01 0.54
C LEU A 12 -0.56 2.65 1.36
N GLY A 13 -1.80 2.20 1.15
CA GLY A 13 -2.95 2.55 1.96
C GLY A 13 -3.52 1.32 2.66
N ARG A 14 -4.25 1.51 3.75
CA ARG A 14 -4.92 0.43 4.48
C ARG A 14 -6.33 0.83 4.92
N ASP A 15 -7.18 -0.16 5.11
CA ASP A 15 -8.44 0.02 5.83
C ASP A 15 -8.24 0.00 7.36
N CYS A 16 -9.33 0.09 8.12
CA CYS A 16 -9.33 0.24 9.58
C CYS A 16 -9.34 -1.08 10.37
N ARG A 17 -9.00 -2.23 9.77
CA ARG A 17 -8.95 -3.51 10.52
C ARG A 17 -7.87 -3.51 11.59
N LEU A 18 -8.10 -4.30 12.64
CA LEU A 18 -7.14 -4.48 13.73
C LEU A 18 -5.82 -5.12 13.26
N SER A 19 -5.89 -5.97 12.23
CA SER A 19 -4.72 -6.60 11.60
C SER A 19 -3.94 -5.63 10.69
N SER A 20 -4.56 -4.55 10.22
CA SER A 20 -3.98 -3.66 9.22
C SER A 20 -2.64 -3.02 9.64
N PRO A 21 -2.44 -2.53 10.87
CA PRO A 21 -1.16 -1.94 11.29
C PRO A 21 0.01 -2.93 11.31
N SER A 22 -0.21 -4.16 11.80
CA SER A 22 0.87 -5.17 11.88
C SER A 22 1.23 -5.69 10.49
N LEU A 23 0.22 -5.92 9.64
CA LEU A 23 0.41 -6.33 8.26
C LEU A 23 1.06 -5.22 7.42
N SER A 24 0.63 -3.95 7.56
CA SER A 24 1.24 -2.84 6.82
C SER A 24 2.72 -2.68 7.18
N ASN A 25 3.07 -2.78 8.47
CA ASN A 25 4.46 -2.72 8.91
C ASN A 25 5.31 -3.87 8.33
N SER A 26 4.77 -5.07 8.29
CA SER A 26 5.45 -6.24 7.71
C SER A 26 5.61 -6.10 6.19
N LEU A 27 4.57 -5.57 5.52
CA LEU A 27 4.56 -5.33 4.08
C LEU A 27 5.55 -4.23 3.68
N ILE A 28 5.60 -3.13 4.44
CA ILE A 28 6.59 -2.06 4.24
C ILE A 28 8.00 -2.64 4.32
N LYS A 29 8.33 -3.38 5.40
CA LYS A 29 9.65 -4.02 5.56
C LYS A 29 9.98 -4.93 4.38
N GLY A 30 9.03 -5.77 3.98
CA GLY A 30 9.18 -6.68 2.84
C GLY A 30 9.46 -5.92 1.55
N ILE A 31 8.66 -4.93 1.20
CA ILE A 31 8.83 -4.12 -0.03
C ILE A 31 10.17 -3.36 0.01
N THR A 32 10.50 -2.70 1.12
CA THR A 32 11.75 -1.92 1.24
C THR A 32 13.00 -2.80 1.15
N SER A 33 12.94 -4.04 1.63
CA SER A 33 14.06 -5.00 1.48
C SER A 33 14.42 -5.29 0.02
N THR A 34 13.49 -5.04 -0.91
CA THR A 34 13.72 -5.24 -2.35
C THR A 34 14.35 -4.03 -3.05
N GLY A 35 14.57 -2.92 -2.33
CA GLY A 35 15.05 -1.65 -2.88
C GLY A 35 13.94 -0.76 -3.45
N ILE A 36 12.67 -1.06 -3.15
CA ILE A 36 11.51 -0.21 -3.51
C ILE A 36 11.12 0.63 -2.30
N ASN A 37 10.99 1.94 -2.50
CA ASN A 37 10.50 2.88 -1.51
C ASN A 37 8.99 2.73 -1.32
N VAL A 38 8.53 2.94 -0.08
CA VAL A 38 7.10 2.94 0.24
C VAL A 38 6.71 4.30 0.81
N ILE A 39 5.67 4.91 0.24
CA ILE A 39 4.99 6.06 0.83
C ILE A 39 3.72 5.54 1.51
N ASP A 40 3.74 5.41 2.83
CA ASP A 40 2.54 5.06 3.61
C ASP A 40 1.61 6.28 3.66
N ILE A 41 0.45 6.17 3.00
CA ILE A 41 -0.59 7.21 2.99
C ILE A 41 -1.63 6.98 4.09
N GLY A 42 -1.44 5.97 4.96
CA GLY A 42 -2.21 5.77 6.17
C GLY A 42 -3.52 4.99 5.98
N ILE A 43 -4.46 5.24 6.90
CA ILE A 43 -5.81 4.71 6.82
C ILE A 43 -6.59 5.54 5.80
N VAL A 44 -6.94 4.94 4.68
CA VAL A 44 -7.59 5.61 3.56
C VAL A 44 -8.61 4.68 2.90
N SER A 45 -9.50 5.24 2.09
CA SER A 45 -10.36 4.44 1.22
C SER A 45 -9.62 4.06 -0.07
N THR A 46 -10.04 2.98 -0.74
CA THR A 46 -9.48 2.57 -2.04
C THR A 46 -9.45 3.70 -3.08
N PRO A 47 -10.48 4.59 -3.20
CA PRO A 47 -10.40 5.74 -4.09
C PRO A 47 -9.26 6.72 -3.78
N ILE A 48 -8.87 6.89 -2.51
CA ILE A 48 -7.73 7.75 -2.15
C ILE A 48 -6.41 7.11 -2.57
N LEU A 49 -6.25 5.78 -2.43
CA LEU A 49 -5.09 5.10 -3.01
C LEU A 49 -5.06 5.28 -4.54
N TYR A 50 -6.19 5.11 -5.22
CA TYR A 50 -6.27 5.32 -6.66
C TYR A 50 -5.88 6.75 -7.05
N PHE A 51 -6.41 7.76 -6.33
CA PHE A 51 -6.04 9.15 -6.52
C PHE A 51 -4.51 9.37 -6.37
N SER A 52 -3.88 8.70 -5.40
CA SER A 52 -2.41 8.80 -5.21
C SER A 52 -1.61 8.37 -6.44
N LEU A 53 -2.10 7.41 -7.23
CA LEU A 53 -1.40 6.91 -8.42
C LEU A 53 -1.24 7.96 -9.52
N PHE A 54 -2.08 8.99 -9.52
CA PHE A 54 -2.07 10.05 -10.53
C PHE A 54 -1.66 11.41 -9.98
N ASN A 55 -1.50 11.53 -8.66
CA ASN A 55 -1.24 12.81 -7.98
C ASN A 55 0.04 12.80 -7.13
N MET A 56 0.76 11.68 -7.10
CA MET A 56 2.03 11.53 -6.40
C MET A 56 3.07 10.89 -7.32
N ASP A 57 4.35 11.12 -7.05
CA ASP A 57 5.46 10.49 -7.79
C ASP A 57 5.65 9.03 -7.33
N VAL A 58 4.75 8.16 -7.77
CA VAL A 58 4.73 6.73 -7.47
C VAL A 58 4.59 5.91 -8.75
N ASN A 59 5.05 4.66 -8.70
CA ASN A 59 5.02 3.73 -9.84
C ASN A 59 4.03 2.58 -9.62
N GLY A 60 3.23 2.64 -8.57
CA GLY A 60 2.23 1.64 -8.21
C GLY A 60 1.63 1.93 -6.83
N GLY A 61 0.59 1.17 -6.48
CA GLY A 61 -0.10 1.29 -5.21
C GLY A 61 -0.46 -0.08 -4.63
N VAL A 62 -0.50 -0.15 -3.31
CA VAL A 62 -0.88 -1.34 -2.56
C VAL A 62 -1.99 -0.97 -1.58
N MET A 63 -3.16 -1.59 -1.72
CA MET A 63 -4.26 -1.44 -0.78
C MET A 63 -4.33 -2.66 0.13
N LEU A 64 -4.18 -2.44 1.43
CA LEU A 64 -4.47 -3.47 2.42
C LEU A 64 -5.94 -3.37 2.82
N THR A 65 -6.77 -4.26 2.29
CA THR A 65 -8.19 -4.32 2.61
C THR A 65 -8.77 -5.70 2.31
N ALA A 66 -9.87 -6.07 2.99
CA ALA A 66 -10.71 -7.19 2.58
C ALA A 66 -12.05 -6.73 1.97
N SER A 67 -12.11 -5.51 1.43
CA SER A 67 -13.28 -4.91 0.79
C SER A 67 -14.49 -4.89 1.73
N HIS A 68 -15.43 -5.81 1.53
CA HIS A 68 -16.68 -5.93 2.30
C HIS A 68 -16.65 -7.08 3.31
N ASN A 69 -15.56 -7.87 3.35
CA ASN A 69 -15.48 -9.02 4.24
C ASN A 69 -15.46 -8.58 5.71
N PRO A 70 -15.93 -9.41 6.65
CA PRO A 70 -15.85 -9.14 8.09
C PRO A 70 -14.43 -8.85 8.58
N GLY A 71 -14.29 -8.14 9.71
CA GLY A 71 -13.00 -7.68 10.26
C GLY A 71 -12.02 -8.78 10.71
N ASP A 72 -12.52 -9.99 10.95
CA ASP A 72 -11.73 -11.13 11.44
C ASP A 72 -10.88 -11.80 10.33
N TYR A 73 -10.96 -11.29 9.10
CA TYR A 73 -10.15 -11.67 7.94
C TYR A 73 -9.03 -10.67 7.66
#